data_AF-A0A7Y5X0R8-F1
#
_entry.id   AF-A0A7Y5X0R8-F1
#
_cell.length_a   1.000
_cell.length_b   1.000
_cell.length_c   1.000
_cell.angle_alpha   90.00
_cell.angle_beta   90.00
_cell.angle_gamma   90.00
#
_symmetry.space_group_name_H-M   'P 1'
#
loop_
_entity.id
_entity.type
_entity.pdbx_description
1 polymer ?
#
loop_
_entity_poly.entity_id
_entity_poly.type
_entity_poly.pdbx_seq_one_letter_code
_entity_poly.pdbx_strand_id
1 'polypeptide(L)'
;MSSHLTRVAVGLVPLALVPTLGAAGGGFRPDTWVWAGALAAWCAAVALAVSDHPGALRVSWPWLVGGGAVLLWTLASALWSVEPAQSVLEARRTVVYAAVALALVVLARRGGGSTVVAGAYAGVCLLVLYAVARYLFGARHFVPFEGNLISEPLGYANAVGILSALGILLSLAPATGGFRPRRAAAAALVPPLALALELSGSHASWLALAVGFAALVVLHP
;
A
#
# COMPACT_ATOMS: atom_id res chain seq x y z
N MET A 1 -20.60 -8.24 17.27
CA MET A 1 -20.44 -7.73 15.89
C MET A 1 -19.93 -8.85 14.97
N SER A 2 -20.63 -9.17 13.87
CA SER A 2 -20.38 -10.38 13.07
C SER A 2 -18.95 -10.44 12.51
N SER A 3 -18.32 -11.62 12.51
CA SER A 3 -16.95 -11.84 12.00
C SER A 3 -16.75 -11.45 10.53
N HIS A 4 -17.86 -11.21 9.80
CA HIS A 4 -17.87 -10.77 8.43
C HIS A 4 -17.59 -9.26 8.31
N LEU A 5 -18.20 -8.42 9.16
CA LEU A 5 -18.02 -6.96 9.13
C LEU A 5 -16.57 -6.55 9.39
N THR A 6 -15.92 -7.18 10.38
CA THR A 6 -14.50 -6.91 10.68
C THR A 6 -13.58 -7.36 9.54
N ARG A 7 -13.90 -8.47 8.87
CA ARG A 7 -13.13 -8.93 7.69
C ARG A 7 -13.25 -7.95 6.53
N VAL A 8 -14.45 -7.44 6.24
CA VAL A 8 -14.61 -6.40 5.22
C VAL A 8 -13.84 -5.14 5.61
N ALA A 9 -13.96 -4.69 6.86
CA ALA A 9 -13.30 -3.47 7.34
C ALA A 9 -11.76 -3.49 7.19
N VAL A 10 -11.09 -4.62 7.45
CA VAL A 10 -9.62 -4.68 7.32
C VAL A 10 -9.16 -4.54 5.86
N GLY A 11 -9.95 -5.04 4.89
CA GLY A 11 -9.67 -4.87 3.47
C GLY A 11 -9.95 -3.46 2.96
N LEU A 12 -10.88 -2.73 3.60
CA LEU A 12 -11.20 -1.35 3.24
C LEU A 12 -10.03 -0.39 3.51
N VAL A 13 -9.18 -0.68 4.50
CA VAL A 13 -8.01 0.17 4.83
C VAL A 13 -7.08 0.35 3.62
N PRO A 14 -6.47 -0.70 3.05
CA PRO A 14 -5.63 -0.53 1.87
C PRO A 14 -6.42 -0.17 0.62
N LEU A 15 -7.68 -0.65 0.47
CA LEU A 15 -8.53 -0.31 -0.66
C LEU A 15 -8.80 1.20 -0.75
N ALA A 16 -8.96 1.88 0.39
CA ALA A 16 -9.20 3.31 0.45
C ALA A 16 -7.89 4.11 0.42
N LEU A 17 -6.91 3.75 1.26
CA LEU A 17 -5.69 4.54 1.41
C LEU A 17 -4.79 4.51 0.17
N VAL A 18 -4.66 3.37 -0.52
CA VAL A 18 -3.76 3.27 -1.68
C VAL A 18 -4.20 4.21 -2.82
N PRO A 19 -5.46 4.17 -3.31
CA PRO A 19 -5.90 5.08 -4.37
C PRO A 19 -5.91 6.54 -3.94
N THR A 20 -6.32 6.87 -2.70
CA THR A 20 -6.43 8.27 -2.27
C THR A 20 -5.07 8.92 -2.07
N LEU A 21 -4.11 8.22 -1.45
CA LEU A 21 -2.74 8.70 -1.34
C LEU A 21 -2.07 8.76 -2.72
N GLY A 22 -2.31 7.76 -3.56
CA GLY A 22 -1.81 7.75 -4.94
C GLY A 22 -2.32 8.90 -5.78
N ALA A 23 -3.61 9.24 -5.65
CA ALA A 23 -4.21 10.40 -6.30
C ALA A 23 -3.68 11.74 -5.77
N ALA A 24 -3.14 11.75 -4.55
CA ALA A 24 -2.54 12.91 -3.89
C ALA A 24 -1.00 12.94 -4.00
N GLY A 25 -0.45 12.55 -5.16
CA GLY A 25 1.00 12.57 -5.40
C GLY A 25 1.75 11.54 -4.55
N GLY A 26 1.17 10.35 -4.38
CA GLY A 26 1.77 9.25 -3.62
C GLY A 26 1.90 9.48 -2.11
N GLY A 27 1.26 10.51 -1.56
CA GLY A 27 1.40 10.88 -0.16
C GLY A 27 2.74 11.54 0.18
N PHE A 28 3.41 12.17 -0.79
CA PHE A 28 4.70 12.82 -0.57
C PHE A 28 4.60 14.04 0.36
N ARG A 29 3.49 14.79 0.28
CA ARG A 29 3.34 16.06 1.00
C ARG A 29 2.79 15.88 2.42
N PRO A 30 3.24 16.69 3.41
CA PRO A 30 2.80 16.58 4.80
C PRO A 30 1.31 16.69 5.05
N ASP A 31 0.56 17.43 4.22
CA ASP A 31 -0.89 17.56 4.33
C ASP A 31 -1.59 16.19 4.19
N THR A 32 -1.03 15.31 3.37
CA THR A 32 -1.60 13.97 3.17
C THR A 32 -1.45 13.06 4.37
N TRP A 33 -0.39 13.26 5.15
CA TRP A 33 -0.07 12.45 6.33
C TRP A 33 -1.09 12.68 7.45
N VAL A 34 -1.58 13.91 7.58
CA VAL A 34 -2.55 14.28 8.61
C VAL A 34 -3.84 13.48 8.45
N TRP A 35 -4.46 13.54 7.28
CA TRP A 35 -5.73 12.83 7.07
C TRP A 35 -5.54 11.32 6.98
N ALA A 36 -4.46 10.83 6.34
CA ALA A 36 -4.23 9.39 6.22
C ALA A 36 -3.94 8.74 7.58
N GLY A 37 -3.09 9.39 8.39
CA GLY A 37 -2.81 8.96 9.75
C GLY A 37 -4.05 9.02 10.64
N ALA A 38 -4.82 10.10 10.56
CA ALA A 38 -6.07 10.25 11.32
C ALA A 38 -7.11 9.18 10.97
N LEU A 39 -7.34 8.90 9.68
CA LEU A 39 -8.26 7.85 9.24
C LEU A 39 -7.81 6.47 9.73
N ALA A 40 -6.52 6.14 9.59
CA ALA A 40 -5.98 4.87 10.07
C ALA A 40 -6.13 4.72 11.60
N ALA A 41 -5.75 5.75 12.36
CA ALA A 41 -5.88 5.77 13.82
C ALA A 41 -7.34 5.70 14.26
N TRP A 42 -8.25 6.39 13.56
CA TRP A 42 -9.69 6.34 13.83
C TRP A 42 -10.26 4.94 13.57
N CYS A 43 -9.90 4.29 12.46
CA CYS A 43 -10.28 2.90 12.21
C CYS A 43 -9.81 1.96 13.33
N ALA A 44 -8.57 2.13 13.81
CA ALA A 44 -8.06 1.37 14.95
C ALA A 44 -8.85 1.66 16.23
N ALA A 45 -9.12 2.92 16.54
CA ALA A 45 -9.86 3.33 17.73
C ALA A 45 -11.30 2.80 17.74
N VAL A 46 -12.03 2.91 16.63
CA VAL A 46 -13.38 2.34 16.47
C VAL A 46 -13.35 0.81 16.64
N ALA A 47 -12.35 0.15 16.06
CA ALA A 47 -12.21 -1.30 16.20
C ALA A 47 -11.97 -1.73 17.64
N LEU A 48 -11.15 -0.98 18.41
CA LEU A 48 -10.92 -1.21 19.84
C LEU A 48 -12.16 -0.91 20.69
N ALA A 49 -12.91 0.16 20.37
CA ALA A 49 -14.05 0.60 21.17
C ALA A 49 -15.30 -0.29 20.99
N VAL A 50 -15.51 -0.85 19.80
CA VAL A 50 -16.72 -1.61 19.47
C VAL A 50 -16.50 -3.13 19.53
N SER A 51 -15.25 -3.58 19.66
CA SER A 51 -14.94 -5.02 19.75
C SER A 51 -14.61 -5.43 21.19
N ASP A 52 -15.36 -6.37 21.75
CA ASP A 52 -15.02 -7.01 23.04
C ASP A 52 -13.74 -7.85 22.95
N HIS A 53 -13.38 -8.25 21.73
CA HIS A 53 -12.17 -9.01 21.40
C HIS A 53 -11.57 -8.38 20.14
N PRO A 54 -10.88 -7.22 20.25
CA PRO A 54 -10.12 -6.69 19.13
C PRO A 54 -9.11 -7.75 18.69
N GLY A 55 -8.73 -7.75 17.40
CA GLY A 55 -7.81 -8.71 16.82
C GLY A 55 -6.42 -8.60 17.44
N ALA A 56 -6.23 -9.05 18.66
CA ALA A 56 -4.93 -9.16 19.27
C ALA A 56 -4.28 -10.41 18.70
N LEU A 57 -3.58 -10.27 17.58
CA LEU A 57 -2.51 -11.20 17.29
C LEU A 57 -1.50 -11.05 18.43
N ARG A 58 -1.58 -11.92 19.45
CA ARG A 58 -0.45 -12.18 20.37
C ARG A 58 0.85 -12.48 19.62
N VAL A 59 0.78 -12.70 18.29
CA VAL A 59 1.87 -12.93 17.35
C VAL A 59 2.36 -11.64 16.66
N SER A 60 1.57 -10.56 16.59
CA SER A 60 1.90 -9.38 15.75
C SER A 60 2.35 -8.15 16.53
N TRP A 61 2.47 -8.24 17.87
CA TRP A 61 3.11 -7.21 18.68
C TRP A 61 4.53 -6.82 18.22
N PRO A 62 5.36 -7.72 17.61
CA PRO A 62 6.68 -7.32 17.12
C PRO A 62 6.61 -6.26 16.02
N TRP A 63 5.55 -6.24 15.21
CA TRP A 63 5.35 -5.20 14.20
C TRP A 63 5.08 -3.83 14.81
N LEU A 64 4.30 -3.79 15.91
CA LEU A 64 4.02 -2.55 16.63
C LEU A 64 5.26 -2.05 17.37
N VAL A 65 6.02 -2.96 17.98
CA VAL A 65 7.28 -2.61 18.66
C VAL A 65 8.35 -2.19 17.65
N GLY A 66 8.50 -2.90 16.54
CA GLY A 66 9.42 -2.51 15.47
C GLY A 66 9.06 -1.16 14.87
N GLY A 67 7.77 -0.94 14.55
CA GLY A 67 7.29 0.35 14.05
C GLY A 67 7.48 1.49 15.07
N GLY A 68 7.20 1.23 16.35
CA GLY A 68 7.44 2.17 17.43
C GLY A 68 8.93 2.47 17.64
N ALA A 69 9.79 1.46 17.57
CA ALA A 69 11.23 1.62 17.66
C ALA A 69 11.77 2.45 16.49
N VAL A 70 11.31 2.19 15.26
CA VAL A 70 11.66 3.01 14.10
C VAL A 70 11.16 4.45 14.27
N LEU A 71 9.93 4.66 14.72
CA LEU A 71 9.40 6.00 14.99
C LEU A 71 10.24 6.76 16.02
N LEU A 72 10.54 6.12 17.16
CA LEU A 72 11.35 6.70 18.22
C LEU A 72 12.78 6.98 17.74
N TRP A 73 13.36 6.08 16.94
CA TRP A 73 14.67 6.28 16.33
C TRP A 73 14.66 7.47 15.35
N THR A 74 13.67 7.56 14.46
CA THR A 74 13.51 8.68 13.54
C THR A 74 13.35 10.01 14.29
N LEU A 75 12.58 10.02 15.38
CA LEU A 75 12.42 11.22 16.21
C LEU A 75 13.71 11.57 16.96
N ALA A 76 14.35 10.58 17.59
CA ALA A 76 15.61 10.78 18.31
C ALA A 76 16.71 11.28 17.37
N SER A 77 16.67 10.90 16.09
CA SER A 77 17.62 11.38 15.08
C SER A 77 17.64 12.89 14.93
N ALA A 78 16.58 13.61 15.33
CA ALA A 78 16.59 15.07 15.39
C ALA A 78 17.67 15.63 16.34
N LEU A 79 18.18 14.84 17.29
CA LEU A 79 19.21 15.25 18.23
C LEU A 79 20.62 15.30 17.61
N TRP A 80 20.85 14.59 16.51
CA TRP A 80 22.17 14.50 15.85
C TRP A 80 22.13 14.69 14.33
N SER A 81 20.96 14.94 13.74
CA SER A 81 20.80 15.17 12.31
C SER A 81 21.39 16.52 11.88
N VAL A 82 21.97 16.56 10.68
CA VAL A 82 22.38 17.80 10.01
C VAL A 82 21.17 18.70 9.74
N GLU A 83 19.99 18.11 9.56
CA GLU A 83 18.74 18.81 9.32
C GLU A 83 17.65 18.29 10.29
N PRO A 84 17.61 18.81 11.54
CA PRO A 84 16.69 18.33 12.58
C PRO A 84 15.21 18.49 12.20
N ALA A 85 14.87 19.57 11.48
CA ALA A 85 13.49 19.83 11.08
C ALA A 85 12.96 18.75 10.12
N GLN A 86 13.81 18.25 9.21
CA GLN A 86 13.45 17.13 8.34
C GLN A 86 13.29 15.83 9.12
N SER A 87 14.14 15.55 10.11
CA SER A 87 13.97 14.37 10.98
C SER A 87 12.62 14.37 11.71
N VAL A 88 12.14 15.54 12.14
CA VAL A 88 10.80 15.67 12.74
C VAL A 88 9.68 15.43 11.72
N LEU A 89 9.80 15.94 10.49
CA LEU A 89 8.85 15.66 9.42
C LEU A 89 8.81 14.16 9.08
N GLU A 90 9.97 13.53 9.02
CA GLU A 90 10.08 12.09 8.81
C GLU A 90 9.43 11.28 9.94
N ALA A 91 9.61 11.71 11.20
CA ALA A 91 8.91 11.10 12.32
C ALA A 91 7.39 11.22 12.16
N ARG A 92 6.87 12.37 11.71
CA ARG A 92 5.42 12.55 11.43
C ARG A 92 4.94 11.60 10.33
N ARG A 93 5.72 11.41 9.27
CA ARG A 93 5.42 10.42 8.23
C ARG A 93 5.41 9.00 8.80
N THR A 94 6.38 8.66 9.66
CA THR A 94 6.42 7.36 10.33
C THR A 94 5.23 7.11 11.26
N VAL A 95 4.64 8.17 11.86
CA VAL A 95 3.37 8.03 12.61
C VAL A 95 2.25 7.48 11.72
N VAL A 96 2.18 7.87 10.43
CA VAL A 96 1.20 7.33 9.48
C VAL A 96 1.40 5.84 9.30
N TYR A 97 2.66 5.40 9.09
CA TYR A 97 2.98 3.98 8.95
C TYR A 97 2.63 3.19 10.21
N ALA A 98 2.93 3.74 11.39
CA ALA A 98 2.57 3.15 12.66
C ALA A 98 1.04 3.06 12.85
N ALA A 99 0.30 4.10 12.46
CA ALA A 99 -1.17 4.12 12.53
C ALA A 99 -1.81 3.09 11.58
N VAL A 100 -1.30 2.97 10.35
CA VAL A 100 -1.75 1.95 9.39
C VAL A 100 -1.43 0.54 9.90
N ALA A 101 -0.20 0.32 10.41
CA ALA A 101 0.18 -0.95 11.00
C ALA A 101 -0.72 -1.32 12.20
N LEU A 102 -1.00 -0.35 13.08
CA LEU A 102 -1.92 -0.53 14.20
C LEU A 102 -3.34 -0.86 13.72
N ALA A 103 -3.87 -0.11 12.75
CA ALA A 103 -5.18 -0.38 12.17
C ALA A 103 -5.26 -1.80 11.61
N LEU A 104 -4.27 -2.22 10.83
CA LEU A 104 -4.20 -3.57 10.27
C LEU A 104 -4.10 -4.62 11.37
N VAL A 105 -3.26 -4.43 12.40
CA VAL A 105 -3.12 -5.38 13.51
C VAL A 105 -4.42 -5.52 14.28
N VAL A 106 -5.07 -4.42 14.66
CA VAL A 106 -6.29 -4.42 15.46
C VAL A 106 -7.49 -4.98 14.70
N LEU A 107 -7.60 -4.67 13.41
CA LEU A 107 -8.69 -5.14 12.55
C LEU A 107 -8.46 -6.57 12.04
N ALA A 108 -7.21 -7.00 11.85
CA ALA A 108 -6.90 -8.33 11.35
C ALA A 108 -7.15 -9.40 12.42
N ARG A 109 -8.15 -10.24 12.17
CA ARG A 109 -8.36 -11.48 12.93
C ARG A 109 -7.63 -12.64 12.25
N ARG A 110 -7.51 -13.79 12.94
CA ARG A 110 -7.03 -15.04 12.33
C ARG A 110 -7.75 -15.28 10.99
N GLY A 111 -6.98 -15.43 9.90
CA GLY A 111 -7.50 -15.62 8.54
C GLY A 111 -7.86 -14.32 7.78
N GLY A 112 -7.62 -13.13 8.33
CA GLY A 112 -7.89 -11.85 7.67
C GLY A 112 -6.87 -11.43 6.61
N GLY A 113 -5.70 -12.08 6.56
CA GLY A 113 -4.61 -11.72 5.64
C GLY A 113 -5.03 -11.74 4.16
N SER A 114 -5.84 -12.71 3.75
CA SER A 114 -6.36 -12.76 2.37
C SER A 114 -7.24 -11.57 2.02
N THR A 115 -7.95 -10.99 2.99
CA THR A 115 -8.80 -9.81 2.77
C THR A 115 -7.99 -8.53 2.69
N VAL A 116 -6.90 -8.42 3.46
CA VAL A 116 -5.92 -7.33 3.33
C VAL A 116 -5.27 -7.36 1.96
N VAL A 117 -4.79 -8.54 1.52
CA VAL A 117 -4.20 -8.74 0.20
C VAL A 117 -5.19 -8.40 -0.91
N ALA A 118 -6.44 -8.87 -0.82
CA ALA A 118 -7.48 -8.55 -1.80
C ALA A 118 -7.80 -7.04 -1.85
N GLY A 119 -7.89 -6.38 -0.70
CA GLY A 119 -8.12 -4.93 -0.62
C GLY A 119 -6.96 -4.11 -1.20
N ALA A 120 -5.72 -4.48 -0.87
CA ALA A 120 -4.52 -3.86 -1.43
C ALA A 120 -4.44 -4.07 -2.95
N TYR A 121 -4.66 -5.29 -3.43
CA TYR A 121 -4.67 -5.60 -4.85
C TYR A 121 -5.72 -4.79 -5.60
N ALA A 122 -6.95 -4.72 -5.09
CA ALA A 122 -8.03 -3.95 -5.69
C ALA A 122 -7.71 -2.44 -5.70
N GLY A 123 -7.16 -1.89 -4.61
CA GLY A 123 -6.73 -0.49 -4.54
C GLY A 123 -5.61 -0.16 -5.54
N VAL A 124 -4.59 -1.03 -5.64
CA VAL A 124 -3.53 -0.93 -6.64
C VAL A 124 -4.10 -0.95 -8.05
N CYS A 125 -4.96 -1.92 -8.36
CA CYS A 125 -5.56 -2.02 -9.70
C CYS A 125 -6.40 -0.79 -10.03
N LEU A 126 -7.22 -0.29 -9.10
CA LEU A 126 -8.02 0.92 -9.33
C LEU A 126 -7.12 2.12 -9.68
N LEU A 127 -6.06 2.34 -8.90
CA LEU A 127 -5.14 3.45 -9.08
C LEU A 127 -4.34 3.32 -10.39
N VAL A 128 -3.82 2.14 -10.70
CA VAL A 128 -3.02 1.92 -11.92
C VAL A 128 -3.91 1.98 -13.16
N LEU A 129 -5.13 1.43 -13.14
CA LEU A 129 -6.09 1.59 -14.23
C LEU A 129 -6.44 3.05 -14.46
N TYR A 130 -6.63 3.82 -13.38
CA TYR A 130 -6.85 5.26 -13.48
C TYR A 130 -5.63 5.98 -14.10
N ALA A 131 -4.41 5.63 -13.67
CA ALA A 131 -3.18 6.18 -14.24
C ALA A 131 -3.05 5.86 -15.75
N VAL A 132 -3.28 4.61 -16.15
CA VAL A 132 -3.24 4.17 -17.55
C VAL A 132 -4.32 4.87 -18.37
N ALA A 133 -5.55 4.96 -17.87
CA ALA A 133 -6.63 5.66 -18.55
C ALA A 133 -6.28 7.15 -18.74
N ARG A 134 -5.74 7.81 -17.71
CA ARG A 134 -5.25 9.19 -17.80
C ARG A 134 -4.12 9.33 -18.81
N TYR A 135 -3.19 8.38 -18.86
CA TYR A 135 -2.05 8.41 -19.78
C TYR A 135 -2.46 8.19 -21.24
N LEU A 136 -3.41 7.29 -21.49
CA LEU A 136 -3.85 6.93 -22.84
C LEU A 136 -4.85 7.92 -23.42
N PHE A 137 -5.78 8.41 -22.60
CA PHE A 137 -6.90 9.23 -23.06
C PHE A 137 -6.81 10.71 -22.64
N GLY A 138 -5.91 11.05 -21.71
CA GLY A 138 -5.69 12.42 -21.27
C GLY A 138 -4.65 13.18 -22.11
N ALA A 139 -4.57 14.49 -21.87
CA ALA A 139 -3.52 15.31 -22.46
C ALA A 139 -2.15 14.88 -21.93
N ARG A 140 -1.20 14.65 -22.85
CA ARG A 140 0.18 14.34 -22.48
C ARG A 140 0.90 15.63 -22.13
N HIS A 141 1.51 15.66 -20.96
CA HIS A 141 2.32 16.76 -20.51
C HIS A 141 3.75 16.28 -20.33
N PHE A 142 4.70 17.01 -20.91
CA PHE A 142 6.11 16.79 -20.63
C PHE A 142 6.40 17.25 -19.21
N VAL A 143 6.90 16.33 -18.38
CA VAL A 143 7.29 16.63 -16.99
C VAL A 143 8.81 16.70 -16.92
N PRO A 144 9.40 17.79 -16.40
CA PRO A 144 10.85 17.85 -16.17
C PRO A 144 11.32 16.63 -15.37
N PHE A 145 12.46 16.04 -15.76
CA PHE A 145 13.05 14.81 -15.20
C PHE A 145 12.33 13.48 -15.52
N GLU A 146 11.02 13.48 -15.76
CA GLU A 146 10.26 12.26 -16.10
C GLU A 146 9.99 12.10 -17.62
N GLY A 147 10.07 13.20 -18.37
CA GLY A 147 9.79 13.22 -19.80
C GLY A 147 8.32 12.90 -20.11
N ASN A 148 8.10 11.84 -20.88
CA ASN A 148 6.77 11.36 -21.30
C ASN A 148 6.37 10.03 -20.61
N LEU A 149 7.05 9.66 -19.53
CA LEU A 149 6.73 8.46 -18.76
C LEU A 149 5.39 8.62 -18.03
N ILE A 150 4.76 7.49 -17.70
CA ILE A 150 3.57 7.50 -16.82
C ILE A 150 4.02 7.80 -15.38
N SER A 151 3.73 9.00 -14.88
CA SER A 151 4.06 9.42 -13.52
C SER A 151 2.83 9.84 -12.71
N GLU A 152 1.82 10.42 -13.36
CA GLU A 152 0.57 10.84 -12.74
C GLU A 152 -0.41 9.67 -12.51
N PRO A 153 -1.19 9.67 -11.40
CA PRO A 153 -1.28 10.74 -10.39
C PRO A 153 -0.26 10.66 -9.25
N LEU A 154 0.62 9.64 -9.25
CA LEU A 154 1.58 9.43 -8.17
C LEU A 154 2.67 10.51 -8.14
N GLY A 155 2.89 11.20 -9.26
CA GLY A 155 3.89 12.26 -9.43
C GLY A 155 5.32 11.75 -9.66
N TYR A 156 5.51 10.43 -9.77
CA TYR A 156 6.82 9.81 -9.97
C TYR A 156 6.72 8.49 -10.75
N ALA A 157 7.46 8.35 -11.85
CA ALA A 157 7.28 7.18 -12.74
C ALA A 157 7.69 5.88 -12.07
N ASN A 158 8.79 5.87 -11.30
CA ASN A 158 9.18 4.67 -10.56
C ASN A 158 8.15 4.27 -9.48
N ALA A 159 7.35 5.22 -8.96
CA ALA A 159 6.27 4.88 -8.03
C ALA A 159 5.14 4.13 -8.74
N VAL A 160 4.79 4.52 -9.98
CA VAL A 160 3.85 3.75 -10.82
C VAL A 160 4.41 2.35 -11.11
N GLY A 161 5.70 2.27 -11.46
CA GLY A 161 6.39 1.00 -11.73
C GLY A 161 6.34 0.02 -10.57
N ILE A 162 6.77 0.45 -9.37
CA ILE A 162 6.83 -0.46 -8.21
C ILE A 162 5.42 -0.89 -7.76
N LEU A 163 4.44 0.02 -7.86
CA LEU A 163 3.06 -0.31 -7.53
C LEU A 163 2.46 -1.31 -8.54
N SER A 164 2.80 -1.17 -9.82
CA SER A 164 2.39 -2.11 -10.87
C SER A 164 3.01 -3.49 -10.66
N ALA A 165 4.32 -3.56 -10.35
CA ALA A 165 5.00 -4.79 -10.00
C ALA A 165 4.37 -5.47 -8.76
N LEU A 166 4.08 -4.69 -7.72
CA LEU A 166 3.37 -5.19 -6.53
C LEU A 166 1.98 -5.74 -6.89
N GLY A 167 1.21 -5.03 -7.73
CA GLY A 167 -0.09 -5.49 -8.21
C GLY A 167 0.00 -6.85 -8.93
N ILE A 168 1.00 -7.03 -9.80
CA ILE A 168 1.22 -8.30 -10.51
C ILE A 168 1.50 -9.43 -9.52
N LEU A 169 2.37 -9.22 -8.53
CA LEU A 169 2.65 -10.22 -7.49
C LEU A 169 1.40 -10.54 -6.65
N LEU A 170 0.63 -9.53 -6.25
CA LEU A 170 -0.59 -9.72 -5.46
C LEU A 170 -1.69 -10.46 -6.24
N SER A 171 -1.69 -10.37 -7.57
CA SER A 171 -2.65 -11.10 -8.44
C SER A 171 -2.54 -12.63 -8.32
N LEU A 172 -1.42 -13.13 -7.82
CA LEU A 172 -1.16 -14.56 -7.63
C LEU A 172 -1.90 -15.13 -6.41
N ALA A 173 -2.22 -14.32 -5.40
CA ALA A 173 -2.91 -14.79 -4.20
C ALA A 173 -4.33 -15.33 -4.49
N PRO A 174 -5.16 -14.67 -5.34
CA PRO A 174 -6.39 -15.27 -5.86
C PRO A 174 -6.15 -16.53 -6.71
N ALA A 175 -5.00 -16.64 -7.40
CA ALA A 175 -4.70 -17.71 -8.35
C ALA A 175 -4.50 -19.08 -7.70
N THR A 176 -4.09 -19.13 -6.44
CA THR A 176 -3.74 -20.37 -5.71
C THR A 176 -4.90 -21.00 -4.93
N GLY A 177 -6.03 -20.31 -4.74
CA GLY A 177 -7.13 -20.84 -3.92
C GLY A 177 -8.53 -20.23 -4.14
N GLY A 178 -8.73 -19.46 -5.22
CA GLY A 178 -9.98 -18.73 -5.47
C GLY A 178 -10.99 -19.42 -6.39
N PHE A 179 -12.27 -19.04 -6.24
CA PHE A 179 -13.33 -19.32 -7.23
C PHE A 179 -12.93 -18.85 -8.63
N ARG A 180 -13.25 -19.64 -9.67
CA ARG A 180 -12.89 -19.38 -11.09
C ARG A 180 -13.03 -17.91 -11.54
N PRO A 181 -14.14 -17.19 -11.27
CA PRO A 181 -14.26 -15.79 -11.72
C PRO A 181 -13.26 -14.84 -11.07
N ARG A 182 -12.87 -15.07 -9.80
CA ARG A 182 -11.86 -14.24 -9.12
C ARG A 182 -10.47 -14.42 -9.72
N ARG A 183 -10.14 -15.65 -10.10
CA ARG A 183 -8.88 -15.98 -10.79
C ARG A 183 -8.83 -15.33 -12.17
N ALA A 184 -9.92 -15.44 -12.93
CA ALA A 184 -10.03 -14.81 -14.24
C ALA A 184 -9.92 -13.28 -14.16
N ALA A 185 -10.61 -12.65 -13.19
CA ALA A 185 -10.52 -11.21 -12.96
C ALA A 185 -9.10 -10.77 -12.58
N ALA A 186 -8.43 -11.50 -11.69
CA ALA A 186 -7.06 -11.19 -11.31
C ALA A 186 -6.09 -11.30 -12.50
N ALA A 187 -6.23 -12.35 -13.32
CA ALA A 187 -5.43 -12.53 -14.53
C ALA A 187 -5.71 -11.43 -15.58
N ALA A 188 -6.96 -11.02 -15.75
CA ALA A 188 -7.35 -9.99 -16.71
C ALA A 188 -6.77 -8.59 -16.39
N LEU A 189 -6.40 -8.36 -15.14
CA LEU A 189 -5.77 -7.12 -14.69
C LEU A 189 -4.24 -7.13 -14.81
N VAL A 190 -3.61 -8.27 -15.08
CA VAL A 190 -2.15 -8.33 -15.29
C VAL A 190 -1.70 -7.52 -16.51
N PRO A 191 -2.35 -7.60 -17.70
CA PRO A 191 -1.95 -6.81 -18.87
C PRO A 191 -1.89 -5.29 -18.63
N PRO A 192 -2.92 -4.61 -18.07
CA PRO A 192 -2.82 -3.17 -17.81
C PRO A 192 -1.78 -2.82 -16.74
N LEU A 193 -1.53 -3.69 -15.75
CA LEU A 193 -0.44 -3.49 -14.79
C LEU A 193 0.94 -3.61 -15.46
N ALA A 194 1.12 -4.60 -16.34
CA ALA A 194 2.35 -4.77 -17.10
C ALA A 194 2.58 -3.60 -18.07
N LEU A 195 1.52 -3.10 -18.72
CA LEU A 195 1.59 -1.90 -19.55
C LEU A 195 2.04 -0.68 -18.74
N ALA A 196 1.46 -0.48 -17.54
CA ALA A 196 1.86 0.62 -16.67
C ALA A 196 3.32 0.51 -16.22
N LEU A 197 3.78 -0.69 -15.87
CA LEU A 197 5.18 -0.97 -15.52
C LEU A 197 6.14 -0.61 -16.67
N GLU A 198 5.79 -0.98 -17.90
CA GLU A 198 6.60 -0.66 -19.08
C GLU A 198 6.62 0.84 -19.38
N LEU A 199 5.44 1.48 -19.38
CA LEU A 199 5.29 2.93 -19.61
C LEU A 199 5.98 3.77 -18.53
N SER A 200 6.28 3.18 -17.37
CA SER A 200 7.00 3.85 -16.29
C SER A 200 8.51 3.88 -16.50
N GLY A 201 9.04 3.10 -17.45
CA GLY A 201 10.48 3.00 -17.73
C GLY A 201 11.33 2.53 -16.55
N SER A 202 10.73 1.89 -15.54
CA SER A 202 11.42 1.61 -14.27
C SER A 202 12.13 0.25 -14.27
N HIS A 203 13.42 0.24 -14.62
CA HIS A 203 14.25 -0.97 -14.56
C HIS A 203 14.31 -1.59 -13.16
N ALA A 204 14.35 -0.76 -12.12
CA ALA A 204 14.35 -1.23 -10.73
C ALA A 204 13.04 -1.95 -10.37
N SER A 205 11.90 -1.50 -10.92
CA SER A 205 10.60 -2.15 -10.69
C SER A 205 10.50 -3.50 -11.39
N TRP A 206 11.08 -3.64 -12.59
CA TRP A 206 11.24 -4.95 -13.25
C TRP A 206 12.08 -5.91 -12.43
N LEU A 207 13.21 -5.43 -11.87
CA LEU A 207 14.04 -6.24 -10.96
C LEU A 207 13.27 -6.63 -9.70
N ALA A 208 12.54 -5.70 -9.08
CA ALA A 208 11.71 -5.97 -7.91
C ALA A 208 10.64 -7.02 -8.19
N LEU A 209 10.01 -6.98 -9.37
CA LEU A 209 9.07 -8.01 -9.82
C LEU A 209 9.74 -9.38 -9.90
N ALA A 210 10.92 -9.48 -10.54
CA ALA A 210 11.67 -10.73 -10.65
C ALA A 210 12.08 -11.30 -9.28
N VAL A 211 12.60 -10.45 -8.39
CA VAL A 211 12.94 -10.82 -7.01
C VAL A 211 11.70 -11.28 -6.24
N GLY A 212 10.57 -10.60 -6.41
CA GLY A 212 9.30 -10.98 -5.79
C GLY A 212 8.82 -12.36 -6.23
N PHE A 213 8.90 -12.67 -7.53
CA PHE A 213 8.61 -14.02 -8.03
C PHE A 213 9.56 -15.07 -7.47
N ALA A 214 10.87 -14.79 -7.45
CA ALA A 214 11.86 -15.70 -6.87
C ALA A 214 11.57 -15.98 -5.39
N ALA A 215 11.26 -14.94 -4.61
CA ALA A 215 10.87 -15.08 -3.20
C ALA A 215 9.61 -15.93 -3.03
N LEU A 216 8.60 -15.76 -3.89
CA LEU A 216 7.38 -16.58 -3.85
C LEU A 216 7.68 -18.06 -4.10
N VAL A 217 8.53 -18.37 -5.09
CA VAL A 217 8.95 -19.76 -5.37
C VAL A 217 9.71 -20.36 -4.19
N VAL A 218 10.62 -19.61 -3.57
CA VAL A 218 11.42 -20.09 -2.43
C VAL A 218 10.55 -20.31 -1.19
N LEU A 219 9.56 -19.45 -0.94
CA LEU A 219 8.69 -19.52 0.25
C LEU A 219 7.52 -20.50 0.07
N HIS A 220 7.13 -20.80 -1.17
CA HIS A 220 6.08 -21.75 -1.53
C HIS A 220 6.59 -22.74 -2.58
N PRO A 221 7.50 -23.66 -2.19
CA PRO A 221 8.06 -24.67 -3.08
C PRO A 221 7.01 -25.68 -3.57
#